data_AF-A0A849PWN4-F1
#
_entry.id   AF-A0A849PWN4-F1
#
_cell.length_a   1.000
_cell.length_b   1.000
_cell.length_c   1.000
_cell.angle_alpha   90.00
_cell.angle_beta   90.00
_cell.angle_gamma   90.00
#
_symmetry.space_group_name_H-M   'P 1'
#
loop_
_entity.id
_entity.type
_entity.pdbx_description
1 polymer ?
#
loop_
_entity_poly.entity_id
_entity_poly.type
_entity_poly.pdbx_seq_one_letter_code
_entity_poly.pdbx_strand_id
1 'polypeptide(L)'
;RALEYLKWETPDWIVYPGGALGNTSSCGKALMELYEWGWIKKIPRIAVINSEGASTLSDLYNGKFQGEELRWNQGKPNTELVEEYYNYLDKEGMRPKTKATAIQIGRPANILKGLRALDFTNGVVTTVSDAEMLDGMSVVGLNGFDCEMASGASVVGIKKLREEEIIKKDDVVVGILTGRQKDAMLPVDYHNNPQNKFAIPPKI
;
A
#
# COMPACT_ATOMS: atom_id res chain seq x y z
N ARG A 1 -0.06 -14.37 12.92
CA ARG A 1 1.41 -14.21 12.78
C ARG A 1 1.93 -12.83 13.19
N ALA A 2 1.55 -11.71 12.56
CA ALA A 2 2.07 -10.40 12.96
C ALA A 2 1.80 -10.06 14.44
N LEU A 3 0.53 -10.16 14.87
CA LEU A 3 0.16 -9.94 16.28
C LEU A 3 0.79 -10.97 17.23
N GLU A 4 0.86 -12.25 16.84
CA GLU A 4 1.51 -13.29 17.64
C GLU A 4 3.00 -12.99 17.86
N TYR A 5 3.71 -12.53 16.83
CA TYR A 5 5.11 -12.11 16.92
C TYR A 5 5.29 -10.93 17.89
N LEU A 6 4.35 -9.99 17.86
CA LEU A 6 4.27 -8.88 18.80
C LEU A 6 3.65 -9.27 20.15
N LYS A 7 3.51 -10.56 20.45
CA LYS A 7 2.94 -11.07 21.73
C LYS A 7 1.57 -10.48 22.05
N TRP A 8 0.75 -10.27 21.02
CA TRP A 8 -0.57 -9.63 21.07
C TRP A 8 -0.56 -8.15 21.48
N GLU A 9 0.60 -7.49 21.46
CA GLU A 9 0.68 -6.05 21.48
C GLU A 9 0.36 -5.51 20.09
N THR A 10 -0.74 -4.77 19.98
CA THR A 10 -1.17 -4.22 18.70
C THR A 10 -0.17 -3.16 18.20
N PRO A 11 0.30 -3.24 16.94
CA PRO A 11 1.12 -2.17 16.37
C PRO A 11 0.31 -0.87 16.22
N ASP A 12 1.00 0.24 15.99
CA ASP A 12 0.39 1.50 15.59
C ASP A 12 -0.10 1.44 14.16
N TRP A 13 0.69 0.82 13.28
CA TRP A 13 0.44 0.78 11.84
C TRP A 13 0.62 -0.59 11.22
N ILE A 14 -0.22 -0.90 10.24
CA ILE A 14 -0.02 -1.99 9.29
C ILE A 14 -0.04 -1.41 7.87
N VAL A 15 1.04 -1.59 7.12
CA VAL A 15 1.24 -0.96 5.81
C VAL A 15 1.21 -2.00 4.70
N TYR A 16 0.35 -1.78 3.71
CA TYR A 16 0.11 -2.69 2.59
C TYR A 16 0.40 -2.04 1.24
N PRO A 17 0.93 -2.79 0.26
CA PRO A 17 0.82 -2.42 -1.15
C PRO A 17 -0.65 -2.42 -1.60
N GLY A 18 -1.06 -1.38 -2.31
CA GLY A 18 -2.43 -1.17 -2.76
C GLY A 18 -2.66 -1.60 -4.21
N GLY A 19 -3.23 -2.79 -4.40
CA GLY A 19 -3.70 -3.31 -5.68
C GLY A 19 -5.21 -3.51 -5.70
N ALA A 20 -5.67 -4.76 -5.73
CA ALA A 20 -7.10 -5.11 -5.72
C ALA A 20 -7.80 -4.93 -4.35
N LEU A 21 -7.06 -4.50 -3.32
CA LEU A 21 -7.51 -4.22 -1.94
C LEU A 21 -8.05 -5.43 -1.16
N GLY A 22 -7.83 -6.65 -1.66
CA GLY A 22 -8.19 -7.88 -0.94
C GLY A 22 -7.48 -8.00 0.41
N ASN A 23 -6.17 -7.74 0.44
CA ASN A 23 -5.36 -7.79 1.68
C ASN A 23 -5.79 -6.74 2.71
N THR A 24 -6.04 -5.51 2.27
CA THR A 24 -6.56 -4.44 3.13
C THR A 24 -7.93 -4.81 3.70
N SER A 25 -8.81 -5.36 2.87
CA SER A 25 -10.15 -5.76 3.26
C SER A 25 -10.16 -6.91 4.27
N SER A 26 -9.33 -7.93 4.05
CA SER A 26 -9.23 -9.09 4.94
C SER A 26 -8.58 -8.72 6.27
N CYS A 27 -7.53 -7.91 6.25
CA CYS A 27 -6.90 -7.38 7.45
C CYS A 27 -7.88 -6.53 8.26
N GLY A 28 -8.56 -5.58 7.63
CA GLY A 28 -9.57 -4.76 8.30
C GLY A 28 -10.68 -5.60 8.95
N LYS A 29 -11.16 -6.64 8.25
CA LYS A 29 -12.16 -7.55 8.83
C LYS A 29 -11.63 -8.29 10.06
N ALA A 30 -10.40 -8.81 10.00
CA ALA A 30 -9.77 -9.49 11.14
C ALA A 30 -9.58 -8.55 12.33
N LEU A 31 -9.15 -7.29 12.09
CA LEU A 31 -8.99 -6.30 13.16
C LEU A 31 -10.32 -5.93 13.82
N MET A 32 -11.40 -5.82 13.04
CA MET A 32 -12.75 -5.58 13.57
C MET A 32 -13.16 -6.72 14.52
N GLU A 33 -12.99 -7.98 14.11
CA GLU A 33 -13.36 -9.15 14.93
C GLU A 33 -12.50 -9.26 16.20
N LEU A 34 -11.17 -9.07 16.06
CA LEU A 34 -10.27 -9.13 17.21
C LEU A 34 -10.55 -8.03 18.23
N TYR A 35 -10.94 -6.84 17.76
CA TYR A 35 -11.33 -5.75 18.65
C TYR A 35 -12.68 -6.01 19.31
N GLU A 36 -13.68 -6.44 18.54
CA GLU A 36 -15.01 -6.81 19.02
C GLU A 36 -14.95 -7.90 20.09
N TRP A 37 -14.12 -8.91 19.90
CA TRP A 37 -13.91 -9.99 20.87
C TRP A 37 -12.97 -9.61 22.02
N GLY A 38 -12.43 -8.39 22.00
CA GLY A 38 -11.57 -7.85 23.05
C GLY A 38 -10.17 -8.48 23.12
N TRP A 39 -9.70 -9.16 22.06
CA TRP A 39 -8.34 -9.70 21.95
C TRP A 39 -7.30 -8.60 21.76
N ILE A 40 -7.68 -7.54 21.05
CA ILE A 40 -6.90 -6.30 20.97
C ILE A 40 -7.68 -5.16 21.62
N LYS A 41 -6.98 -4.29 22.36
CA LYS A 41 -7.57 -3.10 23.02
C LYS A 41 -7.37 -1.81 22.24
N LYS A 42 -6.44 -1.84 21.29
CA LYS A 42 -6.11 -0.75 20.38
C LYS A 42 -6.37 -1.22 18.96
N ILE A 43 -6.92 -0.34 18.13
CA ILE A 43 -7.10 -0.59 16.70
C ILE A 43 -5.86 -0.03 15.99
N PRO A 44 -5.08 -0.87 15.26
CA PRO A 44 -3.97 -0.38 14.47
C PRO A 44 -4.53 0.38 13.26
N ARG A 45 -3.82 1.42 12.83
CA ARG A 45 -4.14 2.15 11.60
C ARG A 45 -3.63 1.39 10.39
N ILE A 46 -4.37 1.42 9.28
CA ILE A 46 -3.90 0.84 8.01
C ILE A 46 -3.40 1.95 7.09
N ALA A 47 -2.22 1.76 6.50
CA ALA A 47 -1.78 2.55 5.36
C ALA A 47 -1.80 1.71 4.08
N VAL A 48 -2.40 2.23 3.02
CA VAL A 48 -2.40 1.61 1.68
C VAL A 48 -1.52 2.43 0.75
N ILE A 49 -0.54 1.78 0.13
CA ILE A 49 0.43 2.43 -0.74
C ILE A 49 0.17 2.02 -2.19
N ASN A 50 -0.45 2.90 -2.98
CA ASN A 50 -0.63 2.67 -4.42
C ASN A 50 0.65 3.02 -5.19
N SER A 51 0.77 2.47 -6.40
CA SER A 51 1.68 3.05 -7.40
C SER A 51 1.08 4.34 -7.95
N GLU A 52 1.89 5.35 -8.24
CA GLU A 52 1.47 6.54 -9.00
C GLU A 52 0.87 6.16 -10.36
N GLY A 53 1.35 5.06 -10.97
CA GLY A 53 0.80 4.54 -12.21
C GLY A 53 -0.49 3.73 -12.07
N ALA A 54 -0.96 3.49 -10.85
CA ALA A 54 -2.19 2.75 -10.55
C ALA A 54 -2.83 3.30 -9.26
N SER A 55 -3.22 4.58 -9.29
CA SER A 55 -3.56 5.41 -8.12
C SER A 55 -5.04 5.51 -7.79
N THR A 56 -5.91 4.71 -8.40
CA THR A 56 -7.37 4.83 -8.30
C THR A 56 -7.91 5.00 -6.87
N LEU A 57 -7.46 4.17 -5.93
CA LEU A 57 -7.90 4.32 -4.53
C LEU A 57 -7.37 5.63 -3.94
N SER A 58 -6.09 5.97 -4.14
CA SER A 58 -5.53 7.25 -3.69
C SER A 58 -6.29 8.44 -4.25
N ASP A 59 -6.65 8.41 -5.54
CA ASP A 59 -7.29 9.56 -6.18
C ASP A 59 -8.69 9.80 -5.63
N LEU A 60 -9.46 8.72 -5.47
CA LEU A 60 -10.80 8.77 -4.89
C LEU A 60 -10.78 9.05 -3.38
N TYR A 61 -9.92 8.38 -2.62
CA TYR A 61 -9.88 8.50 -1.17
C TYR A 61 -9.36 9.87 -0.69
N ASN A 62 -8.46 10.50 -1.46
CA ASN A 62 -7.88 11.80 -1.11
C ASN A 62 -8.52 12.97 -1.88
N GLY A 63 -9.68 12.77 -2.51
CA GLY A 63 -10.41 13.85 -3.19
C GLY A 63 -9.72 14.45 -4.42
N LYS A 64 -8.80 13.72 -5.06
CA LYS A 64 -8.09 14.20 -6.25
C LYS A 64 -8.97 14.19 -7.50
N PHE A 65 -10.09 13.46 -7.46
CA PHE A 65 -11.11 13.47 -8.52
C PHE A 65 -12.31 14.28 -8.06
N GLN A 66 -12.65 15.34 -8.80
CA GLN A 66 -13.77 16.26 -8.54
C GLN A 66 -13.77 16.95 -7.16
N GLY A 67 -12.71 16.82 -6.36
CA GLY A 67 -12.64 17.41 -5.01
C GLY A 67 -13.44 16.65 -3.94
N GLU A 68 -14.06 15.51 -4.28
CA GLU A 68 -14.86 14.72 -3.34
C GLU A 68 -14.09 13.52 -2.79
N GLU A 69 -14.03 13.40 -1.47
CA GLU A 69 -13.40 12.27 -0.80
C GLU A 69 -14.34 11.06 -0.72
N LEU A 70 -13.92 9.94 -1.33
CA LEU A 70 -14.65 8.68 -1.20
C LEU A 70 -14.50 8.10 0.22
N ARG A 71 -15.61 7.92 0.92
CA ARG A 71 -15.68 7.42 2.31
C ARG A 71 -16.63 6.23 2.43
N TRP A 72 -16.44 5.41 3.47
CA TRP A 72 -17.32 4.26 3.76
C TRP A 72 -18.76 4.69 4.09
N ASN A 73 -18.92 5.85 4.74
CA ASN A 73 -20.20 6.48 5.05
C ASN A 73 -21.22 5.49 5.64
N GLN A 74 -20.84 4.82 6.73
CA GLN A 74 -21.70 3.85 7.44
C GLN A 74 -22.29 2.74 6.52
N GLY A 75 -21.55 2.34 5.49
CA GLY A 75 -21.97 1.32 4.53
C GLY A 75 -22.76 1.84 3.33
N LYS A 76 -22.81 3.16 3.14
CA LYS A 76 -23.41 3.84 1.99
C LYS A 76 -22.39 4.74 1.28
N PRO A 77 -21.26 4.19 0.79
CA PRO A 77 -20.27 4.96 0.03
C PRO A 77 -20.89 5.53 -1.25
N ASN A 78 -20.38 6.67 -1.73
CA ASN A 78 -20.79 7.23 -3.02
C ASN A 78 -20.24 6.36 -4.17
N THR A 79 -21.06 5.39 -4.62
CA THR A 79 -20.68 4.50 -5.73
C THR A 79 -20.72 5.20 -7.08
N GLU A 80 -21.52 6.26 -7.22
CA GLU A 80 -21.60 7.06 -8.45
C GLU A 80 -20.24 7.73 -8.74
N LEU A 81 -19.58 8.28 -7.72
CA LEU A 81 -18.23 8.84 -7.85
C LEU A 81 -17.20 7.82 -8.39
N VAL A 82 -17.32 6.55 -7.98
CA VAL A 82 -16.44 5.46 -8.46
C VAL A 82 -16.71 5.18 -9.94
N GLU A 83 -17.98 5.09 -10.33
CA GLU A 83 -18.39 4.86 -11.71
C GLU A 83 -17.97 6.02 -12.63
N GLU A 84 -18.15 7.26 -12.18
CA GLU A 84 -17.70 8.45 -12.90
C GLU A 84 -16.19 8.47 -13.10
N TYR A 85 -15.40 8.11 -12.08
CA TYR A 85 -13.96 8.01 -12.20
C TYR A 85 -13.55 6.92 -13.21
N TYR A 86 -14.23 5.77 -13.22
CA TYR A 86 -13.98 4.72 -14.21
C TYR A 86 -14.32 5.15 -15.63
N ASN A 87 -15.43 5.86 -15.81
CA ASN A 87 -15.82 6.42 -17.10
C ASN A 87 -14.82 7.49 -17.57
N TYR A 88 -14.31 8.31 -16.66
CA TYR A 88 -13.22 9.25 -16.94
C TYR A 88 -11.97 8.54 -17.43
N LEU A 89 -11.51 7.49 -16.73
CA LEU A 89 -10.35 6.70 -17.17
C LEU A 89 -10.54 6.10 -18.57
N ASP A 90 -11.75 5.61 -18.89
CA ASP A 90 -12.05 5.06 -20.22
C ASP A 90 -12.05 6.12 -21.30
N LYS A 91 -12.68 7.26 -21.04
CA LYS A 91 -12.77 8.38 -21.97
C LYS A 91 -11.38 8.93 -22.33
N GLU A 92 -10.50 9.05 -21.34
CA GLU A 92 -9.13 9.54 -21.52
C GLU A 92 -8.16 8.45 -21.99
N GLY A 93 -8.61 7.20 -22.17
CA GLY A 93 -7.76 6.08 -22.55
C GLY A 93 -6.69 5.74 -21.51
N MET A 94 -6.88 6.17 -20.26
CA MET A 94 -5.94 5.93 -19.17
C MET A 94 -6.01 4.46 -18.74
N ARG A 95 -4.84 3.84 -18.63
CA ARG A 95 -4.69 2.45 -18.19
C ARG A 95 -3.63 2.41 -17.09
N PRO A 96 -3.81 1.57 -16.05
CA PRO A 96 -2.82 1.46 -14.99
C PRO A 96 -1.49 1.01 -15.60
N LYS A 97 -0.39 1.69 -15.26
CA LYS A 97 0.94 1.45 -15.83
C LYS A 97 2.02 1.57 -14.75
N THR A 98 2.47 0.42 -14.29
CA THR A 98 3.60 0.28 -13.35
C THR A 98 4.32 -1.03 -13.62
N LYS A 99 5.62 -1.10 -13.35
CA LYS A 99 6.40 -2.35 -13.34
C LYS A 99 5.98 -3.28 -12.20
N ALA A 100 5.32 -2.76 -11.17
CA ALA A 100 4.79 -3.55 -10.05
C ALA A 100 3.46 -4.23 -10.43
N THR A 101 3.53 -5.28 -11.25
CA THR A 101 2.37 -5.98 -11.84
C THR A 101 1.31 -6.41 -10.82
N ALA A 102 1.72 -6.83 -9.61
CA ALA A 102 0.82 -7.25 -8.54
C ALA A 102 -0.15 -6.14 -8.06
N ILE A 103 0.21 -4.87 -8.27
CA ILE A 103 -0.61 -3.70 -7.90
C ILE A 103 -0.98 -2.82 -9.10
N GLN A 104 -0.77 -3.29 -10.33
CA GLN A 104 -1.17 -2.61 -11.56
C GLN A 104 -2.69 -2.72 -11.78
N ILE A 105 -3.48 -2.16 -10.87
CA ILE A 105 -4.93 -2.31 -10.82
C ILE A 105 -5.59 -0.93 -10.92
N GLY A 106 -6.30 -0.69 -12.03
CA GLY A 106 -7.06 0.56 -12.26
C GLY A 106 -8.51 0.52 -11.77
N ARG A 107 -9.04 -0.67 -11.45
CA ARG A 107 -10.40 -0.85 -10.92
C ARG A 107 -10.37 -1.85 -9.77
N PRO A 108 -10.06 -1.40 -8.54
CA PRO A 108 -9.89 -2.31 -7.41
C PRO A 108 -11.18 -3.06 -7.09
N ALA A 109 -11.17 -4.39 -7.28
CA ALA A 109 -12.35 -5.25 -7.09
C ALA A 109 -12.95 -5.20 -5.67
N ASN A 110 -12.14 -4.83 -4.66
CA ASN A 110 -12.58 -4.76 -3.27
C ASN A 110 -12.61 -3.33 -2.72
N ILE A 111 -12.82 -2.30 -3.57
CA ILE A 111 -12.79 -0.90 -3.14
C ILE A 111 -13.72 -0.62 -1.94
N LEU A 112 -14.97 -1.09 -1.98
CA LEU A 112 -15.94 -0.85 -0.89
C LEU A 112 -15.51 -1.51 0.43
N LYS A 113 -14.98 -2.75 0.35
CA LYS A 113 -14.47 -3.46 1.54
C LYS A 113 -13.19 -2.82 2.07
N GLY A 114 -12.36 -2.27 1.19
CA GLY A 114 -11.19 -1.47 1.51
C GLY A 114 -11.57 -0.18 2.23
N LEU A 115 -12.59 0.54 1.77
CA LEU A 115 -13.12 1.74 2.44
C LEU A 115 -13.58 1.41 3.87
N ARG A 116 -14.31 0.31 4.06
CA ARG A 116 -14.72 -0.15 5.40
C ARG A 116 -13.52 -0.39 6.31
N ALA A 117 -12.44 -0.99 5.80
CA ALA A 117 -11.23 -1.21 6.55
C ALA A 117 -10.53 0.11 6.92
N LEU A 118 -10.40 1.03 5.96
CA LEU A 118 -9.80 2.35 6.19
C LEU A 118 -10.61 3.18 7.18
N ASP A 119 -11.94 3.18 7.08
CA ASP A 119 -12.84 3.88 8.00
C ASP A 119 -12.69 3.39 9.45
N PHE A 120 -12.78 2.07 9.66
CA PHE A 120 -12.62 1.47 10.98
C PHE A 120 -11.25 1.70 11.60
N THR A 121 -10.19 1.73 10.78
CA THR A 121 -8.81 1.86 11.25
C THR A 121 -8.31 3.29 11.24
N ASN A 122 -9.13 4.29 10.88
CA ASN A 122 -8.67 5.66 10.61
C ASN A 122 -7.43 5.65 9.69
N GLY A 123 -7.50 4.85 8.63
CA GLY A 123 -6.41 4.56 7.74
C GLY A 123 -6.07 5.71 6.79
N VAL A 124 -4.98 5.55 6.05
CA VAL A 124 -4.51 6.52 5.06
C VAL A 124 -4.17 5.84 3.74
N VAL A 125 -4.18 6.61 2.66
CA VAL A 125 -3.79 6.13 1.33
C VAL A 125 -2.79 7.12 0.74
N THR A 126 -1.66 6.64 0.25
CA THR A 126 -0.67 7.46 -0.46
C THR A 126 -0.14 6.73 -1.69
N THR A 127 0.66 7.42 -2.50
CA THR A 127 1.29 6.89 -3.70
C THR A 127 2.81 6.91 -3.60
N VAL A 128 3.45 5.98 -4.32
CA VAL A 128 4.89 5.96 -4.57
C VAL A 128 5.14 5.67 -6.05
N SER A 129 6.25 6.19 -6.56
CA SER A 129 6.71 5.98 -7.93
C SER A 129 7.32 4.60 -8.12
N ASP A 130 7.47 4.17 -9.38
CA ASP A 130 8.19 2.94 -9.72
C ASP A 130 9.65 2.97 -9.28
N ALA A 131 10.32 4.11 -9.40
CA ALA A 131 11.70 4.27 -8.95
C ALA A 131 11.82 4.07 -7.44
N GLU A 132 10.90 4.66 -6.68
CA GLU A 132 10.84 4.47 -5.23
C GLU A 132 10.54 3.02 -4.85
N MET A 133 9.59 2.35 -5.50
CA MET A 133 9.32 0.94 -5.20
C MET A 133 10.55 0.04 -5.45
N LEU A 134 11.34 0.34 -6.49
CA LEU A 134 12.62 -0.35 -6.74
C LEU A 134 13.65 -0.05 -5.65
N ASP A 135 13.74 1.18 -5.17
CA ASP A 135 14.56 1.54 -4.02
C ASP A 135 14.13 0.75 -2.77
N GLY A 136 12.83 0.69 -2.48
CA GLY A 136 12.26 -0.06 -1.36
C GLY A 136 12.56 -1.55 -1.44
N MET A 137 12.40 -2.15 -2.62
CA MET A 137 12.77 -3.54 -2.88
C MET A 137 14.27 -3.78 -2.61
N SER A 138 15.11 -2.88 -3.09
CA SER A 138 16.57 -3.01 -2.94
C SER A 138 16.99 -2.87 -1.48
N VAL A 139 16.36 -1.97 -0.71
CA VAL A 139 16.56 -1.87 0.74
C VAL A 139 16.24 -3.20 1.44
N VAL A 140 15.16 -3.89 1.06
CA VAL A 140 14.86 -5.23 1.61
C VAL A 140 15.96 -6.24 1.25
N GLY A 141 16.39 -6.23 -0.02
CA GLY A 141 17.51 -7.03 -0.54
C GLY A 141 18.80 -6.87 0.27
N LEU A 142 19.18 -5.61 0.53
CA LEU A 142 20.39 -5.26 1.27
C LEU A 142 20.36 -5.69 2.75
N ASN A 143 19.18 -6.00 3.28
CA ASN A 143 19.00 -6.54 4.63
C ASN A 143 18.87 -8.07 4.65
N GLY A 144 19.17 -8.76 3.54
CA GLY A 144 19.22 -10.22 3.45
C GLY A 144 17.88 -10.89 3.20
N PHE A 145 16.85 -10.13 2.81
CA PHE A 145 15.53 -10.65 2.47
C PHE A 145 15.20 -10.41 1.00
N ASP A 146 14.29 -11.19 0.45
CA ASP A 146 13.80 -11.02 -0.91
C ASP A 146 12.34 -10.54 -0.91
N CYS A 147 12.00 -9.62 -1.82
CA CYS A 147 10.62 -9.23 -2.07
C CYS A 147 10.40 -8.76 -3.51
N GLU A 148 9.17 -8.86 -3.99
CA GLU A 148 8.79 -8.27 -5.28
C GLU A 148 8.74 -6.73 -5.20
N MET A 149 8.77 -6.07 -6.36
CA MET A 149 8.71 -4.61 -6.46
C MET A 149 7.47 -4.00 -5.77
N ALA A 150 6.30 -4.66 -5.87
CA ALA A 150 5.09 -4.21 -5.17
C ALA A 150 5.27 -4.16 -3.65
N SER A 151 6.03 -5.10 -3.07
CA SER A 151 6.33 -5.12 -1.64
C SER A 151 7.26 -3.97 -1.22
N GLY A 152 8.11 -3.49 -2.14
CA GLY A 152 8.90 -2.28 -1.96
C GLY A 152 8.06 -1.03 -1.70
N ALA A 153 6.80 -1.00 -2.16
CA ALA A 153 5.85 0.07 -1.86
C ALA A 153 5.62 0.25 -0.36
N SER A 154 5.49 -0.85 0.41
CA SER A 154 5.32 -0.75 1.86
C SER A 154 6.50 -0.05 2.52
N VAL A 155 7.73 -0.36 2.10
CA VAL A 155 8.96 0.19 2.70
C VAL A 155 9.08 1.69 2.45
N VAL A 156 8.90 2.12 1.19
CA VAL A 156 8.94 3.55 0.87
C VAL A 156 7.73 4.28 1.45
N GLY A 157 6.54 3.67 1.41
CA GLY A 157 5.34 4.24 2.01
C GLY A 157 5.51 4.54 3.49
N ILE A 158 6.13 3.62 4.25
CA ILE A 158 6.48 3.86 5.66
C ILE A 158 7.42 5.06 5.80
N LYS A 159 8.48 5.10 4.99
CA LYS A 159 9.44 6.21 5.03
C LYS A 159 8.75 7.55 4.73
N LYS A 160 7.95 7.62 3.67
CA LYS A 160 7.20 8.81 3.25
C LYS A 160 6.25 9.29 4.35
N LEU A 161 5.42 8.39 4.89
CA LEU A 161 4.48 8.73 5.96
C LEU A 161 5.18 9.15 7.26
N ARG A 162 6.41 8.68 7.50
CA ARG A 162 7.24 9.14 8.64
C ARG A 162 7.86 10.52 8.39
N GLU A 163 8.24 10.84 7.15
CA GLU A 163 8.70 12.18 6.76
C GLU A 163 7.56 13.21 6.81
N GLU A 164 6.33 12.78 6.50
CA GLU A 164 5.09 13.58 6.61
C GLU A 164 4.56 13.68 8.07
N GLU A 165 5.26 13.10 9.04
CA GLU A 165 4.86 13.00 10.46
C GLU A 165 3.47 12.36 10.69
N ILE A 166 2.95 11.61 9.72
CA ILE A 166 1.74 10.79 9.87
C ILE A 166 2.03 9.56 10.73
N ILE A 167 3.16 8.88 10.44
CA ILE A 167 3.76 7.87 11.30
C ILE A 167 4.73 8.57 12.25
N LYS A 168 4.55 8.38 13.57
CA LYS A 168 5.41 8.97 14.60
C LYS A 168 6.70 8.18 14.78
N LYS A 169 7.71 8.80 15.42
CA LYS A 169 9.04 8.20 15.58
C LYS A 169 9.04 6.96 16.47
N ASP A 170 8.09 6.91 17.40
CA ASP A 170 7.86 5.87 18.40
C ASP A 170 6.76 4.88 18.01
N ASP A 171 6.11 5.07 16.86
CA ASP A 171 5.09 4.15 16.35
C ASP A 171 5.71 2.78 16.02
N VAL A 172 5.04 1.71 16.45
CA VAL A 172 5.35 0.34 16.02
C VAL A 172 4.68 0.08 14.68
N VAL A 173 5.47 -0.17 13.64
CA VAL A 173 4.98 -0.32 12.27
C VAL A 173 5.25 -1.72 11.73
N VAL A 174 4.21 -2.35 11.17
CA VAL A 174 4.33 -3.63 10.44
C VAL A 174 4.17 -3.38 8.94
N GLY A 175 5.27 -3.47 8.20
CA GLY A 175 5.26 -3.43 6.74
C GLY A 175 5.01 -4.81 6.13
N ILE A 176 4.00 -4.93 5.27
CA ILE A 176 3.65 -6.20 4.63
C ILE A 176 4.36 -6.34 3.30
N LEU A 177 5.14 -7.42 3.18
CA LEU A 177 5.75 -7.86 1.93
C LEU A 177 4.87 -9.00 1.38
N THR A 178 4.16 -8.74 0.28
CA THR A 178 3.11 -9.61 -0.26
C THR A 178 3.63 -10.79 -1.07
N GLY A 179 4.85 -10.70 -1.58
CA GLY A 179 5.40 -11.68 -2.49
C GLY A 179 6.92 -11.61 -2.58
N ARG A 180 7.49 -12.73 -3.01
CA ARG A 180 8.91 -12.86 -3.37
C ARG A 180 9.16 -12.34 -4.78
N GLN A 181 10.41 -11.99 -5.09
CA GLN A 181 10.77 -11.60 -6.44
C GLN A 181 10.57 -12.77 -7.42
N LYS A 182 9.96 -12.47 -8.57
CA LYS A 182 9.75 -13.42 -9.67
C LYS A 182 10.69 -13.15 -10.85
N ASP A 183 11.14 -11.91 -10.99
CA ASP A 183 12.06 -11.50 -12.04
C ASP A 183 13.46 -11.28 -11.45
N ALA A 184 14.37 -12.23 -11.71
CA ALA A 184 15.75 -12.15 -11.23
C ALA A 184 16.56 -11.05 -11.92
N MET A 185 16.15 -10.58 -13.10
CA MET A 185 16.84 -9.49 -13.80
C MET A 185 16.55 -8.14 -13.15
N LEU A 186 15.38 -7.96 -12.55
CA LEU A 186 14.99 -6.70 -11.94
C LEU A 186 15.99 -6.19 -10.86
N PRO A 187 16.44 -7.00 -9.88
CA PRO A 187 17.51 -6.57 -8.96
C PRO A 187 18.89 -6.46 -9.63
N VAL A 188 19.20 -7.31 -10.61
CA VAL A 188 20.48 -7.24 -11.35
C VAL A 188 20.59 -5.90 -12.10
N ASP A 189 19.56 -5.56 -12.87
CA ASP A 189 19.47 -4.30 -13.62
C ASP A 189 19.46 -3.09 -12.68
N TYR A 190 18.80 -3.20 -11.53
CA TYR A 190 18.82 -2.15 -10.52
C TYR A 190 20.25 -1.88 -10.00
N HIS A 191 20.98 -2.90 -9.59
CA HIS A 191 22.33 -2.72 -9.03
C HIS A 191 23.40 -2.42 -10.08
N ASN A 192 23.19 -2.79 -11.34
CA ASN A 192 24.08 -2.44 -12.47
C ASN A 192 23.94 -0.98 -12.93
N ASN A 193 22.88 -0.28 -12.53
CA ASN A 193 22.69 1.13 -12.83
C ASN A 193 23.21 2.00 -11.67
N PRO A 194 24.39 2.63 -11.78
CA PRO A 194 25.00 3.39 -10.68
C PRO A 194 24.26 4.69 -10.36
N GLN A 195 23.28 5.12 -11.18
CA GLN A 195 22.42 6.25 -10.87
C GLN A 195 21.32 5.88 -9.86
N ASN A 196 21.06 4.59 -9.62
CA ASN A 196 20.11 4.17 -8.61
C ASN A 196 20.65 4.38 -7.20
N LYS A 197 19.78 4.81 -6.29
CA LYS A 197 20.14 5.29 -4.96
C LYS A 197 20.87 4.26 -4.09
N PHE A 198 20.49 2.99 -4.23
CA PHE A 198 21.04 1.88 -3.44
C PHE A 198 21.79 0.87 -4.31
N ALA A 199 22.31 1.30 -5.47
CA ALA A 199 23.06 0.44 -6.37
C ALA A 199 24.34 -0.12 -5.71
N ILE A 200 24.63 -1.39 -5.97
CA ILE A 200 25.85 -2.08 -5.55
C ILE A 200 26.36 -2.84 -6.78
N PRO A 201 26.98 -2.14 -7.74
CA PRO A 201 27.43 -2.78 -8.97
C PRO A 201 28.52 -3.83 -8.67
N PRO A 202 28.64 -4.88 -9.49
CA PRO A 202 29.74 -5.83 -9.40
C PRO A 202 31.09 -5.10 -9.42
N LYS A 203 32.02 -5.52 -8.56
CA LYS A 203 33.40 -5.06 -8.65
C LYS A 203 34.03 -5.72 -9.88
N ILE A 204 34.51 -4.89 -10.81
CA ILE A 204 35.31 -5.31 -11.96
C ILE A 204 36.71 -5.70 -11.49
#